data_AF-A0A2V5QLI9-F1
#
_entry.id   AF-A0A2V5QLI9-F1
#
_cell.length_a   1.000
_cell.length_b   1.000
_cell.length_c   1.000
_cell.angle_alpha   90.00
_cell.angle_beta   90.00
_cell.angle_gamma   90.00
#
_symmetry.space_group_name_H-M   'P 1'
#
loop_
_entity.id
_entity.type
_entity.pdbx_description
1 polymer ?
#
loop_
_entity_poly.entity_id
_entity_poly.type
_entity_poly.pdbx_seq_one_letter_code
_entity_poly.pdbx_strand_id
1 'polypeptide(L)'
;QRRGLRGIDDFGGLMQRIPLLCGWMSVTMFSSLGLPGLNGFIGEFLIFKGSFALTGAFTAIAVIGLLVTAIVFARAMQSLFSGPLADSCSAFPDLLPGEKLVVVPVALLMFAIGIAPQFVFNIFNATVAQMAQLIG
;
A
#
# COMPACT_ATOMS: atom_id res chain seq x y z
N GLN A 1 2.52 -18.85 -2.22
CA GLN A 1 1.32 -19.30 -1.47
C GLN A 1 1.76 -20.40 -0.50
N ARG A 2 1.83 -20.13 0.81
CA ARG A 2 2.53 -21.00 1.79
C ARG A 2 1.62 -21.89 2.65
N ARG A 3 0.30 -21.63 2.73
CA ARG A 3 -0.54 -22.29 3.76
C ARG A 3 -1.92 -22.82 3.41
N GLY A 4 -2.53 -22.51 2.26
CA GLY A 4 -3.84 -23.05 1.89
C GLY A 4 -5.03 -22.73 2.82
N LEU A 5 -4.81 -22.16 4.00
CA LEU A 5 -5.83 -21.74 4.97
C LEU A 5 -6.35 -20.33 4.63
N ARG A 6 -7.67 -20.13 4.75
CA ARG A 6 -8.40 -18.93 4.29
C ARG A 6 -8.97 -18.04 5.42
N GLY A 7 -8.77 -18.39 6.69
CA GLY A 7 -9.33 -17.65 7.83
C GLY A 7 -8.39 -16.54 8.32
N ILE A 8 -8.90 -15.31 8.47
CA ILE A 8 -8.14 -14.16 8.97
C ILE A 8 -7.82 -14.30 10.47
N ASP A 9 -8.69 -14.96 11.24
CA ASP A 9 -8.51 -15.25 12.68
C ASP A 9 -7.38 -16.23 12.99
N ASP A 10 -6.91 -17.01 12.00
CA ASP A 10 -5.82 -18.00 12.17
C ASP A 10 -4.41 -17.37 12.10
N PHE A 11 -4.33 -16.07 11.84
CA PHE A 11 -3.10 -15.33 11.61
C PHE A 11 -2.79 -14.32 12.74
N GLY A 12 -3.33 -14.52 13.94
CA GLY A 12 -3.01 -13.70 15.10
C GLY A 12 -1.54 -13.82 15.56
N GLY A 13 -0.98 -12.71 16.05
CA GLY A 13 0.33 -12.68 16.71
C GLY A 13 1.56 -12.86 15.81
N LEU A 14 1.44 -12.75 14.49
CA LEU A 14 2.54 -12.99 13.53
C LEU A 14 3.78 -12.13 13.80
N MET A 15 3.61 -10.93 14.37
CA MET A 15 4.72 -10.02 14.67
C MET A 15 5.72 -10.59 15.69
N GLN A 16 5.31 -11.56 16.51
CA GLN A 16 6.21 -12.22 17.48
C GLN A 16 7.19 -13.20 16.82
N ARG A 17 6.90 -13.72 15.62
CA ARG A 17 7.72 -14.72 14.93
C ARG A 17 8.36 -14.23 13.65
N ILE A 18 7.65 -13.40 12.88
CA ILE A 18 8.10 -12.91 11.56
C ILE A 18 8.08 -11.37 11.49
N PRO A 19 8.78 -10.67 12.40
CA PRO A 19 8.70 -9.21 12.52
C PRO A 19 9.17 -8.47 11.26
N LEU A 20 10.16 -8.99 10.52
CA LEU A 20 10.59 -8.35 9.27
C LEU A 20 9.51 -8.43 8.19
N LEU A 21 8.84 -9.59 8.06
CA LEU A 21 7.75 -9.73 7.09
C LEU A 21 6.58 -8.81 7.45
N CYS A 22 6.21 -8.76 8.73
CA CYS A 22 5.19 -7.83 9.21
C CYS A 22 5.56 -6.37 8.92
N GLY A 23 6.82 -5.98 9.15
CA GLY A 23 7.29 -4.62 8.85
C GLY A 23 7.19 -4.26 7.36
N TRP A 24 7.67 -5.12 6.46
CA TRP A 24 7.54 -4.88 5.02
C TRP A 24 6.09 -4.91 4.55
N MET A 25 5.27 -5.80 5.12
CA MET A 25 3.83 -5.83 4.86
C MET A 25 3.17 -4.51 5.26
N SER A 26 3.50 -3.94 6.43
CA SER A 26 3.02 -2.62 6.84
C SER A 26 3.40 -1.53 5.85
N VAL A 27 4.65 -1.52 5.38
CA VAL A 27 5.10 -0.54 4.37
C VAL A 27 4.26 -0.66 3.10
N THR A 28 4.04 -1.87 2.59
CA THR A 28 3.23 -2.08 1.38
C THR A 28 1.75 -1.70 1.58
N MET A 29 1.17 -2.03 2.74
CA MET A 29 -0.20 -1.65 3.11
C MET A 29 -0.35 -0.13 3.20
N PHE A 30 0.60 0.56 3.86
CA PHE A 30 0.62 2.02 3.92
C PHE A 30 0.85 2.67 2.56
N SER A 31 1.65 2.05 1.69
CA SER A 31 1.82 2.50 0.31
C SER A 31 0.49 2.44 -0.45
N SER A 32 -0.31 1.40 -0.21
CA SER A 32 -1.64 1.26 -0.82
C SER A 32 -2.70 2.20 -0.24
N LEU A 33 -2.51 2.69 1.00
CA LEU A 33 -3.39 3.67 1.65
C LEU A 33 -3.00 5.12 1.33
N GLY A 34 -1.97 5.33 0.52
CA GLY A 34 -1.52 6.67 0.16
C GLY A 34 -0.87 7.42 1.31
N LEU A 35 -0.05 6.75 2.13
CA LEU A 35 0.71 7.47 3.15
C LEU A 35 1.71 8.43 2.48
N PRO A 36 1.78 9.72 2.90
CA PRO A 36 2.69 10.68 2.30
C PRO A 36 4.14 10.18 2.37
N GLY A 37 4.85 10.30 1.23
CA GLY A 37 6.22 9.78 1.06
C GLY A 37 6.30 8.39 0.43
N LEU A 38 5.17 7.74 0.16
CA LEU A 38 5.08 6.50 -0.62
C LEU A 38 4.40 6.75 -1.97
N ASN A 39 4.55 5.81 -2.90
CA ASN A 39 4.10 5.98 -4.28
C ASN A 39 2.58 6.20 -4.43
N GLY A 40 1.74 5.58 -3.60
CA GLY A 40 0.28 5.63 -3.72
C GLY A 40 -0.28 7.01 -3.47
N PHE A 41 0.32 7.77 -2.55
CA PHE A 41 -0.14 9.12 -2.19
C PHE A 41 -0.11 10.06 -3.39
N ILE A 42 0.94 9.97 -4.20
CA ILE A 42 1.13 10.85 -5.36
C ILE A 42 -0.02 10.63 -6.36
N GLY A 43 -0.37 9.38 -6.63
CA GLY A 43 -1.48 9.05 -7.53
C GLY A 43 -2.81 9.60 -7.03
N GLU A 44 -3.15 9.32 -5.78
CA GLU A 44 -4.40 9.78 -5.17
C GLU A 44 -4.47 11.30 -5.08
N PHE A 45 -3.38 11.97 -4.72
CA PHE A 45 -3.31 13.43 -4.68
C PHE A 45 -3.57 14.07 -6.04
N LEU A 46 -3.00 13.53 -7.13
CA LEU A 46 -3.26 14.03 -8.48
C LEU A 46 -4.73 13.82 -8.89
N ILE A 47 -5.33 12.67 -8.55
CA ILE A 47 -6.74 12.38 -8.82
C ILE A 47 -7.64 13.39 -8.12
N PHE A 48 -7.39 13.69 -6.85
CA PHE A 48 -8.16 14.68 -6.11
C PHE A 48 -7.96 16.09 -6.68
N LYS A 49 -6.71 16.48 -6.96
CA LYS A 49 -6.42 17.79 -7.54
C LYS A 49 -7.12 18.00 -8.89
N GLY A 50 -7.13 17.00 -9.76
CA GLY A 50 -7.79 17.05 -11.06
C GLY A 50 -9.32 17.04 -10.95
N SER A 51 -9.86 16.15 -10.12
CA SER A 51 -11.31 15.97 -9.99
C SER A 51 -11.98 17.13 -9.24
N PHE A 52 -11.29 17.79 -8.32
CA PHE A 52 -11.87 18.89 -7.53
C PHE A 52 -12.30 20.07 -8.41
N ALA A 53 -11.59 20.33 -9.52
CA ALA A 53 -11.93 21.37 -10.47
C ALA A 53 -13.20 21.09 -11.27
N LEU A 54 -13.58 19.81 -11.43
CA LEU A 54 -14.75 19.38 -12.20
C LEU A 54 -15.97 19.12 -11.30
N THR A 55 -15.77 18.40 -10.19
CA THR A 55 -16.86 17.82 -9.39
C THR A 55 -16.53 17.76 -7.90
N GLY A 56 -16.25 18.92 -7.30
CA GLY A 56 -15.90 19.08 -5.86
C GLY A 56 -16.71 18.23 -4.89
N ALA A 57 -18.04 18.18 -5.04
CA ALA A 57 -18.94 17.40 -4.18
C ALA A 57 -18.71 15.88 -4.26
N PHE A 58 -18.47 15.33 -5.45
CA PHE A 58 -18.18 13.91 -5.63
C PHE A 58 -16.79 13.55 -5.12
N THR A 59 -15.81 14.44 -5.29
CA THR A 59 -14.48 14.28 -4.66
C THR A 59 -14.55 14.22 -3.14
N ALA A 60 -15.42 15.01 -2.50
CA ALA A 60 -15.60 14.95 -1.05
C ALA A 60 -16.11 13.57 -0.58
N ILE A 61 -17.04 12.98 -1.32
CA ILE A 61 -17.53 11.61 -1.05
C ILE A 61 -16.40 10.58 -1.24
N ALA A 62 -15.58 10.73 -2.28
CA ALA A 62 -14.45 9.84 -2.52
C ALA A 62 -13.43 9.87 -1.37
N VAL A 63 -13.16 11.04 -0.78
CA VAL A 63 -12.29 11.17 0.41
C VAL A 63 -12.83 10.37 1.60
N ILE A 64 -14.15 10.37 1.81
CA ILE A 64 -14.77 9.56 2.86
C ILE A 64 -14.58 8.07 2.58
N GLY A 65 -14.72 7.64 1.33
CA GLY A 65 -14.44 6.25 0.93
C GLY A 65 -13.01 5.83 1.25
N LEU A 66 -12.04 6.72 0.99
CA LEU A 66 -10.63 6.50 1.32
C LEU A 66 -10.41 6.36 2.83
N LEU A 67 -11.07 7.20 3.64
CA LEU A 67 -11.04 7.10 5.10
C LEU A 67 -11.58 5.73 5.59
N VAL A 68 -12.68 5.25 5.03
CA VAL A 68 -13.24 3.93 5.38
C VAL A 68 -12.26 2.82 5.02
N THR A 69 -11.65 2.86 3.83
CA THR A 69 -10.61 1.90 3.43
C THR A 69 -9.43 1.89 4.40
N ALA A 70 -8.96 3.06 4.83
CA ALA A 70 -7.89 3.18 5.81
C ALA A 70 -8.23 2.53 7.15
N ILE A 71 -9.46 2.72 7.64
CA ILE A 71 -9.94 2.08 8.88
C ILE A 71 -9.97 0.56 8.73
N VAL A 72 -10.50 0.03 7.63
CA VAL A 72 -10.57 -1.41 7.37
C VAL A 72 -9.17 -2.03 7.30
N PHE A 73 -8.23 -1.39 6.62
CA PHE A 73 -6.84 -1.84 6.55
C PHE A 73 -6.14 -1.79 7.92
N ALA A 74 -6.34 -0.71 8.69
CA ALA A 74 -5.78 -0.60 10.03
C ALA A 74 -6.32 -1.70 10.95
N ARG A 75 -7.63 -1.99 10.89
CA ARG A 75 -8.26 -3.09 11.63
C ARG A 75 -7.71 -4.45 11.21
N ALA A 76 -7.54 -4.69 9.91
CA ALA A 76 -6.96 -5.93 9.40
C ALA A 76 -5.51 -6.09 9.90
N MET A 77 -4.71 -5.03 9.88
CA MET A 77 -3.33 -5.04 10.36
C MET A 77 -3.25 -5.31 11.87
N GLN A 78 -4.14 -4.71 12.66
CA GLN A 78 -4.25 -4.98 14.09
C GLN A 78 -4.59 -6.45 14.35
N SER A 79 -5.56 -7.02 13.62
CA SER A 79 -5.94 -8.43 13.74
C SER A 79 -4.81 -9.39 13.36
N LEU A 80 -3.96 -9.01 12.40
CA LEU A 80 -2.87 -9.83 11.89
C LEU A 80 -1.62 -9.78 12.79
N PHE A 81 -1.36 -8.63 13.41
CA PHE A 81 -0.15 -8.43 14.21
C PHE A 81 -0.36 -8.66 15.70
N SER A 82 -1.59 -8.47 16.18
CA SER A 82 -1.96 -8.60 17.59
C SER A 82 -2.58 -9.95 17.88
N GLY A 83 -2.62 -10.34 19.15
CA GLY A 83 -3.23 -11.59 19.61
C GLY A 83 -2.20 -12.69 19.94
N PRO A 84 -2.68 -13.81 20.52
CA PRO A 84 -1.85 -14.97 20.81
C PRO A 84 -1.34 -15.60 19.50
N LEU A 85 -0.08 -16.04 19.52
CA LEU A 85 0.52 -16.71 18.37
C LEU A 85 -0.23 -18.02 18.10
N ALA A 86 -0.84 -18.16 16.93
CA ALA A 86 -1.47 -19.42 16.53
C ALA A 86 -0.41 -20.54 16.51
N ASP A 87 -0.68 -21.68 17.16
CA ASP A 87 0.27 -22.81 17.32
C ASP A 87 0.87 -23.27 15.99
N SER A 88 0.09 -23.19 14.90
CA SER A 88 0.52 -23.49 13.54
C SER A 88 1.73 -22.64 13.08
N CYS A 89 1.87 -21.40 13.57
CA CYS A 89 2.91 -20.41 13.21
C CYS A 89 4.25 -20.62 13.92
N SER A 90 4.34 -21.55 14.86
CA SER A 90 5.53 -21.78 15.68
C SER A 90 6.76 -22.26 14.90
N ALA A 91 6.58 -22.91 13.74
CA ALA A 91 7.66 -23.56 12.98
C ALA A 91 8.18 -22.76 11.77
N PHE A 92 7.66 -21.56 11.50
CA PHE A 92 8.03 -20.83 10.28
C PHE A 92 9.20 -19.87 10.53
N PRO A 93 10.31 -19.98 9.77
CA PRO A 93 11.35 -18.97 9.78
C PRO A 93 10.82 -17.65 9.20
N ASP A 94 11.41 -16.53 9.62
CA ASP A 94 11.18 -15.20 9.04
C ASP A 94 11.64 -15.15 7.57
N LEU A 95 11.74 -13.96 6.96
CA LEU A 95 12.15 -13.84 5.56
C LEU A 95 13.41 -14.65 5.23
N LEU A 96 13.26 -15.57 4.26
CA LEU A 96 14.41 -16.22 3.67
C LEU A 96 15.23 -15.21 2.87
N PRO A 97 16.56 -15.42 2.71
CA PRO A 97 17.43 -14.50 1.95
C PRO A 97 16.93 -14.23 0.52
N GLY A 98 16.35 -15.24 -0.13
CA GLY A 98 15.77 -15.10 -1.46
C GLY A 98 14.50 -14.23 -1.50
N GLU A 99 13.68 -14.26 -0.45
CA GLU A 99 12.49 -13.40 -0.34
C GLU A 99 12.88 -11.96 -0.07
N LYS A 100 13.90 -11.75 0.76
CA LYS A 100 14.44 -10.43 1.05
C LYS A 100 14.96 -9.75 -0.22
N LEU A 101 15.58 -10.50 -1.13
CA LEU A 101 16.07 -10.00 -2.41
C LEU A 101 14.94 -9.48 -3.31
N VAL A 102 13.71 -9.95 -3.14
CA VAL A 102 12.53 -9.46 -3.90
C VAL A 102 11.83 -8.32 -3.17
N VAL A 103 11.60 -8.44 -1.86
CA VAL A 103 10.79 -7.48 -1.09
C VAL A 103 11.52 -6.14 -0.91
N VAL A 104 12.83 -6.17 -0.62
CA VAL A 104 13.61 -4.96 -0.35
C VAL A 104 13.67 -4.01 -1.55
N PRO A 105 14.03 -4.44 -2.79
CA PRO A 105 14.09 -3.52 -3.92
C PRO A 105 12.71 -2.98 -4.31
N VAL A 106 11.65 -3.79 -4.19
CA VAL A 106 10.28 -3.32 -4.46
C VAL A 106 9.89 -2.22 -3.48
N ALA A 107 10.14 -2.41 -2.19
CA ALA A 107 9.83 -1.40 -1.19
C ALA A 107 10.70 -0.15 -1.35
N LEU A 108 12.00 -0.29 -1.68
CA LEU A 108 12.85 0.84 -2.04
C LEU A 108 12.30 1.63 -3.22
N LEU A 109 11.77 0.95 -4.24
CA LEU A 109 11.15 1.59 -5.39
C LEU A 109 9.87 2.36 -4.98
N MET A 110 9.07 1.82 -4.06
CA MET A 110 7.89 2.52 -3.51
C MET A 110 8.28 3.85 -2.85
N PHE A 111 9.37 3.87 -2.07
CA PHE A 111 9.90 5.10 -1.47
C PHE A 111 10.52 6.02 -2.51
N ALA A 112 11.28 5.50 -3.47
CA ALA A 112 11.93 6.30 -4.50
C ALA A 112 10.90 7.06 -5.35
N ILE A 113 9.81 6.39 -5.75
CA ILE A 113 8.70 7.02 -6.48
C ILE A 113 7.94 8.00 -5.58
N GLY A 114 7.76 7.67 -4.30
CA GLY A 114 7.11 8.54 -3.32
C GLY A 114 7.84 9.86 -3.07
N ILE A 115 9.17 9.82 -2.98
CA ILE A 115 10.00 11.00 -2.71
C ILE A 115 10.29 11.78 -4.00
N ALA A 116 10.56 11.07 -5.09
CA ALA A 116 10.96 11.65 -6.38
C ALA A 116 10.02 11.19 -7.52
N PRO A 117 8.75 11.63 -7.53
CA PRO A 117 7.79 11.21 -8.55
C PRO A 117 8.11 11.75 -9.95
N GLN A 118 8.97 12.76 -10.04
CA GLN A 118 9.44 13.38 -11.28
C GLN A 118 9.97 12.39 -12.33
N PHE A 119 10.63 11.30 -11.92
CA PHE A 119 11.10 10.27 -12.86
C PHE A 119 9.95 9.60 -13.61
N VAL A 120 8.86 9.32 -12.89
CA VAL A 120 7.67 8.68 -13.44
C VAL A 120 6.87 9.70 -14.27
N PHE A 121 6.72 10.93 -13.77
CA PHE A 121 6.00 11.98 -14.49
C PHE A 121 6.64 12.36 -15.81
N ASN A 122 7.97 12.41 -15.91
CA ASN A 122 8.63 12.74 -17.17
C ASN A 122 8.31 11.75 -18.31
N ILE A 123 7.94 10.51 -17.98
CA ILE A 123 7.53 9.50 -18.96
C ILE A 123 6.09 9.74 -19.42
N PHE A 124 5.18 10.03 -18.49
CA PHE A 124 3.75 10.14 -18.79
C PHE A 124 3.30 11.53 -19.25
N ASN A 125 4.00 12.59 -18.84
CA ASN A 125 3.55 13.97 -19.04
C ASN A 125 3.34 14.30 -20.53
N ALA A 126 4.21 13.81 -21.41
CA ALA A 126 4.07 14.00 -22.86
C ALA A 126 2.77 13.40 -23.40
N THR A 127 2.45 12.16 -23.03
CA THR A 127 1.24 11.46 -23.49
C THR A 127 -0.03 12.09 -22.91
N VAL A 128 0.00 12.45 -21.62
CA VAL A 128 -1.15 13.07 -20.95
C VAL A 128 -1.44 14.47 -21.52
N ALA A 129 -0.40 15.26 -21.80
CA ALA A 129 -0.57 16.58 -22.42
C ALA A 129 -1.19 16.48 -23.82
N GLN A 130 -0.76 15.50 -24.63
CA GLN A 130 -1.35 15.26 -25.95
C GLN A 130 -2.82 14.82 -25.86
N MET A 131 -3.16 13.94 -24.92
CA MET A 131 -4.55 13.54 -24.71
C MET A 131 -5.43 14.70 -24.22
N ALA A 132 -4.91 15.54 -23.32
CA ALA A 132 -5.64 16.71 -22.83
C ALA A 132 -5.97 17.70 -23.97
N GLN A 133 -5.06 17.88 -24.93
CA GLN A 133 -5.27 18.74 -26.10
C GLN A 133 -6.25 18.16 -27.13
N LEU A 134 -6.46 16.84 -27.14
CA LEU A 134 -7.43 16.19 -28.03
C LEU A 134 -8.86 16.23 -27.47
N ILE A 135 -9.00 16.31 -26.14
CA ILE A 135 -10.28 16.27 -25.44
C ILE A 135 -10.77 17.68 -25.07
N GLY A 136 -9.85 18.63 -24.88
CA GLY A 136 -10.16 20.06 -24.68
C GLY A 136 -10.36 20.79 -25.99
#